data_AF-A0A933SBD8-F1
#
_entry.id   AF-A0A933SBD8-F1
#
_cell.length_a   1.000
_cell.length_b   1.000
_cell.length_c   1.000
_cell.angle_alpha   90.00
_cell.angle_beta   90.00
_cell.angle_gamma   90.00
#
_symmetry.space_group_name_H-M   'P 1'
#
loop_
_entity.id
_entity.type
_entity.pdbx_description
1 polymer ?
#
loop_
_entity_poly.entity_id
_entity_poly.type
_entity_poly.pdbx_seq_one_letter_code
_entity_poly.pdbx_strand_id
1 'polypeptide(L)'
;MSARRLLRGVVALLACLVAAGSAVGRADPIPAWMPSAQYSTMPAHLFVTGRFLSQPDTTNGAFTVVVRNWYNNPVPNSLVVLDFSAALEVRLASSSLVAGTTVNCTHRTVRRVTDSSGRASFTILGAGLGPSTFPSVPTASITADGVALGTVSVSVLDLDGANGVGANDLAIWLDDLGAATPSMRGDHDGSGALGANDLSIWLTAAGTGTSAHSATPTCP
;
A
#
# COMPACT_ATOMS: atom_id res chain seq x y z
N MET A 1 89.53 -6.11 -19.86
CA MET A 1 89.74 -6.48 -18.43
C MET A 1 89.65 -5.19 -17.64
N SER A 2 88.84 -4.96 -16.60
CA SER A 2 88.00 -5.76 -15.70
C SER A 2 87.08 -4.75 -15.00
N ALA A 3 85.75 -4.75 -15.19
CA ALA A 3 84.74 -5.49 -14.42
C ALA A 3 84.75 -5.29 -12.88
N ARG A 4 83.69 -4.60 -12.41
CA ARG A 4 82.86 -4.86 -11.21
C ARG A 4 83.44 -4.52 -9.82
N ARG A 5 82.71 -3.65 -9.10
CA ARG A 5 82.22 -3.80 -7.70
C ARG A 5 81.33 -2.59 -7.37
N LEU A 6 80.01 -2.78 -7.39
CA LEU A 6 79.15 -3.20 -6.27
C LEU A 6 78.80 -2.03 -5.32
N LEU A 7 77.48 -1.76 -5.27
CA LEU A 7 76.69 -1.28 -4.14
C LEU A 7 77.13 0.04 -3.48
N ARG A 8 76.34 1.09 -3.67
CA ARG A 8 75.81 1.99 -2.60
C ARG A 8 75.00 3.11 -3.26
N GLY A 9 73.75 3.26 -2.85
CA GLY A 9 72.90 4.36 -3.30
C GLY A 9 71.41 4.08 -3.38
N VAL A 10 70.94 2.97 -2.81
CA VAL A 10 69.52 2.79 -2.45
C VAL A 10 69.27 3.66 -1.22
N VAL A 11 68.80 4.91 -1.36
CA VAL A 11 67.91 5.63 -0.40
C VAL A 11 67.47 6.97 -1.05
N ALA A 12 66.56 6.96 -2.02
CA ALA A 12 65.87 8.20 -2.44
C ALA A 12 64.58 7.94 -3.21
N LEU A 13 63.84 6.88 -2.86
CA LEU A 13 62.53 6.63 -3.47
C LEU A 13 61.64 5.90 -2.47
N LEU A 14 61.40 6.50 -1.30
CA LEU A 14 60.35 6.06 -0.39
C LEU A 14 59.18 7.03 -0.48
N ALA A 15 58.33 6.72 -1.46
CA ALA A 15 56.89 6.85 -1.42
C ALA A 15 56.34 8.10 -0.72
N CYS A 16 56.03 9.10 -1.55
CA CYS A 16 54.88 9.98 -1.38
C CYS A 16 53.59 9.12 -1.38
N LEU A 17 53.40 8.30 -0.34
CA LEU A 17 52.23 7.46 -0.16
C LEU A 17 51.08 8.36 0.31
N VAL A 18 50.46 9.00 -0.68
CA VAL A 18 49.05 9.37 -0.77
C VAL A 18 48.30 9.17 0.56
N ALA A 19 48.23 10.23 1.36
CA ALA A 19 47.21 10.37 2.39
C ALA A 19 45.85 10.62 1.72
N ALA A 20 45.33 9.64 1.00
CA ALA A 20 43.91 9.54 0.70
C ALA A 20 43.23 9.06 1.98
N GLY A 21 43.18 9.94 2.98
CA GLY A 21 42.38 9.73 4.16
C GLY A 21 40.94 9.56 3.70
N SER A 22 40.41 8.35 3.90
CA SER A 22 39.02 8.00 3.67
C SER A 22 38.15 9.05 4.36
N ALA A 23 37.55 9.96 3.60
CA ALA A 23 36.42 10.72 4.07
C ALA A 23 35.31 9.70 4.31
N VAL A 24 35.24 9.16 5.53
CA VAL A 24 34.09 8.40 6.00
C VAL A 24 32.95 9.39 5.91
N GLY A 25 32.13 9.25 4.87
CA GLY A 25 30.92 10.04 4.68
C GLY A 25 30.12 9.93 5.97
N ARG A 26 30.08 11.02 6.73
CA ARG A 26 29.29 11.10 7.95
C ARG A 26 27.85 10.98 7.48
N ALA A 27 27.19 9.89 7.80
CA ALA A 27 25.76 9.76 7.51
C ALA A 27 25.08 10.95 8.18
N ASP A 28 24.45 11.82 7.38
CA ASP A 28 23.69 12.92 7.92
C ASP A 28 22.64 12.35 8.88
N PRO A 29 22.46 12.95 10.07
CA PRO A 29 21.49 12.45 11.03
C PRO A 29 20.11 12.43 10.35
N ILE A 30 19.48 11.26 10.35
CA ILE A 30 18.14 11.11 9.78
C ILE A 30 17.20 12.09 10.50
N PRO A 31 16.49 12.97 9.76
CA PRO A 31 15.65 13.96 10.41
C PRO A 31 14.56 13.30 11.26
N ALA A 32 14.29 13.86 12.45
CA ALA A 32 13.29 13.34 13.38
C ALA A 32 11.84 13.43 12.84
N TRP A 33 11.60 14.11 11.72
CA TRP A 33 10.30 14.14 11.06
C TRP A 33 10.17 13.10 9.95
N MET A 34 11.26 12.42 9.56
CA MET A 34 11.23 11.48 8.44
C MET A 34 10.53 10.18 8.84
N PRO A 35 9.49 9.75 8.10
CA PRO A 35 8.85 8.46 8.32
C PRO A 35 9.84 7.28 8.23
N SER A 36 9.55 6.22 8.99
CA SER A 36 10.27 4.96 8.98
C SER A 36 9.31 3.81 8.76
N ALA A 37 9.57 2.99 7.76
CA ALA A 37 8.81 1.76 7.51
C ALA A 37 8.87 0.80 8.70
N GLN A 38 10.03 0.70 9.37
CA GLN A 38 10.25 -0.25 10.47
C GLN A 38 9.39 0.03 11.70
N TYR A 39 9.12 1.30 12.00
CA TYR A 39 8.35 1.70 13.18
C TYR A 39 6.91 2.10 12.86
N SER A 40 6.59 2.33 11.58
CA SER A 40 5.22 2.61 11.17
C SER A 40 4.38 1.33 11.17
N THR A 41 3.07 1.49 11.30
CA THR A 41 2.11 0.38 11.25
C THR A 41 1.11 0.63 10.13
N MET A 42 0.87 -0.39 9.33
CA MET A 42 -0.13 -0.40 8.25
C MET A 42 -0.97 -1.67 8.38
N PRO A 43 -2.20 -1.69 7.86
CA PRO A 43 -3.00 -2.91 7.85
C PRO A 43 -2.32 -4.01 7.03
N ALA A 44 -2.60 -5.28 7.32
CA ALA A 44 -2.08 -6.40 6.54
C ALA A 44 -2.82 -6.57 5.19
N HIS A 45 -4.10 -6.17 5.17
CA HIS A 45 -5.01 -6.31 4.03
C HIS A 45 -5.98 -5.11 3.99
N LEU A 46 -6.42 -4.72 2.80
CA LEU A 46 -7.36 -3.63 2.59
C LEU A 46 -8.66 -4.11 1.95
N PHE A 47 -9.78 -3.59 2.45
CA PHE A 47 -11.07 -3.69 1.78
C PHE A 47 -11.37 -2.43 0.99
N VAL A 48 -11.80 -2.62 -0.25
CA VAL A 48 -12.52 -1.61 -1.03
C VAL A 48 -14.01 -1.89 -0.87
N THR A 49 -14.71 -0.89 -0.35
CA THR A 49 -16.10 -1.02 0.08
C THR A 49 -17.03 -0.09 -0.68
N GLY A 50 -18.33 -0.39 -0.58
CA GLY A 50 -19.39 0.49 -1.04
C GLY A 50 -19.79 1.51 0.04
N ARG A 51 -21.04 1.94 -0.04
CA ARG A 51 -21.63 2.90 0.89
C ARG A 51 -23.08 2.61 1.17
N PHE A 52 -23.60 3.20 2.23
CA PHE A 52 -25.03 3.34 2.46
C PHE A 52 -25.39 4.82 2.39
N LEU A 53 -26.13 5.21 1.35
CA LEU A 53 -26.46 6.62 1.09
C LEU A 53 -25.19 7.48 1.01
N SER A 54 -25.03 8.43 1.92
CA SER A 54 -23.88 9.33 2.01
C SER A 54 -22.82 8.87 3.02
N GLN A 55 -22.94 7.65 3.56
CA GLN A 55 -22.03 7.14 4.58
C GLN A 55 -21.15 6.02 4.00
N PRO A 56 -19.82 6.14 4.09
CA PRO A 56 -18.93 5.05 3.68
C PRO A 56 -19.09 3.85 4.63
N ASP A 57 -18.84 2.64 4.12
CA ASP A 57 -18.87 1.44 4.95
C ASP A 57 -17.64 1.36 5.87
N THR A 58 -17.73 2.02 7.02
CA THR A 58 -16.68 1.99 8.04
C THR A 58 -16.69 0.71 8.86
N THR A 59 -17.77 -0.06 8.84
CA THR A 59 -17.87 -1.32 9.60
C THR A 59 -16.90 -2.35 9.04
N ASN A 60 -16.84 -2.46 7.70
CA ASN A 60 -15.97 -3.43 7.02
C ASN A 60 -14.67 -2.78 6.50
N GLY A 61 -14.73 -1.51 6.07
CA GLY A 61 -13.64 -0.88 5.31
C GLY A 61 -12.73 0.08 6.09
N ALA A 62 -12.97 0.33 7.38
CA ALA A 62 -12.16 1.28 8.14
C ALA A 62 -10.82 0.69 8.58
N PHE A 63 -9.73 1.41 8.32
CA PHE A 63 -8.41 1.10 8.85
C PHE A 63 -7.61 2.36 9.15
N THR A 64 -6.45 2.20 9.80
CA THR A 64 -5.55 3.32 10.10
C THR A 64 -4.12 2.95 9.80
N VAL A 65 -3.43 3.86 9.11
CA VAL A 65 -1.97 3.87 8.99
C VAL A 65 -1.42 4.75 10.11
N VAL A 66 -0.47 4.23 10.87
CA VAL A 66 0.23 4.97 11.94
C VAL A 66 1.66 5.22 11.47
N VAL A 67 2.00 6.48 11.23
CA VAL A 67 3.32 6.89 10.76
C VAL A 67 4.20 7.26 11.94
N ARG A 68 5.37 6.64 12.01
CA ARG A 68 6.40 6.90 13.02
C ARG A 68 7.76 7.11 12.38
N ASN A 69 8.62 7.85 13.07
CA ASN A 69 10.01 8.06 12.66
C ASN A 69 10.94 6.94 13.19
N TRP A 70 12.25 7.07 12.94
CA TRP A 70 13.29 6.14 13.42
C TRP A 70 13.50 6.10 14.93
N TYR A 71 12.93 7.05 15.67
CA TYR A 71 12.92 7.08 17.14
C TYR A 71 11.59 6.58 17.71
N ASN A 72 10.73 5.96 16.88
CA ASN A 72 9.40 5.49 17.23
C ASN A 72 8.42 6.60 17.70
N ASN A 73 8.73 7.87 17.43
CA ASN A 73 7.83 8.99 17.71
C ASN A 73 6.80 9.14 16.58
N PRO A 74 5.53 9.50 16.88
CA PRO A 74 4.53 9.75 15.85
C PRO A 74 4.92 10.95 14.97
N VAL A 75 4.68 10.85 13.67
CA VAL A 75 4.95 11.94 12.72
C VAL A 75 3.63 12.62 12.33
N PRO A 76 3.30 13.78 12.90
CA PRO A 76 2.11 14.52 12.51
C PRO A 76 2.30 15.21 11.16
N ASN A 77 1.18 15.52 10.49
CA ASN A 77 1.16 16.19 9.19
C ASN A 77 1.90 15.46 8.06
N SER A 78 2.11 14.15 8.20
CA SER A 78 2.71 13.29 7.18
C SER A 78 1.66 12.94 6.13
N LEU A 79 1.99 13.10 4.85
CA LEU A 79 1.11 12.73 3.75
C LEU A 79 1.20 11.23 3.49
N VAL A 80 0.17 10.49 3.87
CA VAL A 80 0.02 9.07 3.54
C VAL A 80 -0.67 8.93 2.18
N VAL A 81 -0.05 8.17 1.29
CA VAL A 81 -0.56 7.87 -0.05
C VAL A 81 -0.72 6.36 -0.21
N LEU A 82 -1.93 5.94 -0.55
CA LEU A 82 -2.27 4.60 -0.99
C LEU A 82 -2.34 4.62 -2.53
N ASP A 83 -1.51 3.82 -3.18
CA ASP A 83 -1.42 3.75 -4.64
C ASP A 83 -1.92 2.40 -5.14
N PHE A 84 -3.04 2.44 -5.87
CA PHE A 84 -3.75 1.29 -6.44
C PHE A 84 -3.42 1.08 -7.92
N SER A 85 -2.36 1.70 -8.45
CA SER A 85 -1.97 1.54 -9.86
C SER A 85 -1.70 0.10 -10.27
N ALA A 86 -1.26 -0.75 -9.34
CA ALA A 86 -1.07 -2.20 -9.54
C ALA A 86 -2.36 -3.02 -9.39
N ALA A 87 -3.42 -2.47 -8.78
CA ALA A 87 -4.70 -3.14 -8.58
C ALA A 87 -5.63 -2.91 -9.78
N LEU A 88 -5.32 -3.54 -10.92
CA LEU A 88 -6.01 -3.27 -12.19
C LEU A 88 -7.52 -3.54 -12.14
N GLU A 89 -7.95 -4.52 -11.33
CA GLU A 89 -9.34 -4.91 -11.14
C GLU A 89 -10.14 -3.99 -10.20
N VAL A 90 -9.47 -3.02 -9.56
CA VAL A 90 -10.07 -2.13 -8.57
C VAL A 90 -10.35 -0.76 -9.18
N ARG A 91 -11.62 -0.36 -9.20
CA ARG A 91 -12.05 1.00 -9.51
C ARG A 91 -12.26 1.80 -8.23
N LEU A 92 -11.47 2.84 -8.02
CA LEU A 92 -11.69 3.78 -6.92
C LEU A 92 -12.91 4.66 -7.20
N ALA A 93 -13.65 5.06 -6.17
CA ALA A 93 -14.64 6.12 -6.28
C ALA A 93 -13.95 7.43 -6.67
N SER A 94 -14.57 8.22 -7.55
CA SER A 94 -14.02 9.51 -7.98
C SER A 94 -13.99 10.58 -6.86
N SER A 95 -14.74 10.36 -5.79
CA SER A 95 -14.77 11.21 -4.60
C SER A 95 -14.80 10.36 -3.34
N SER A 96 -14.10 10.81 -2.29
CA SER A 96 -14.21 10.21 -0.96
C SER A 96 -15.37 10.82 -0.17
N LEU A 97 -16.05 10.00 0.63
CA LEU A 97 -17.00 10.47 1.66
C LEU A 97 -16.32 10.65 3.04
N VAL A 98 -15.02 10.35 3.13
CA VAL A 98 -14.24 10.49 4.35
C VAL A 98 -13.55 11.86 4.36
N ALA A 99 -13.93 12.72 5.31
CA ALA A 99 -13.37 14.06 5.43
C ALA A 99 -11.83 14.05 5.51
N GLY A 100 -11.19 14.95 4.76
CA GLY A 100 -9.73 15.06 4.68
C GLY A 100 -9.04 14.02 3.80
N THR A 101 -9.81 13.16 3.12
CA THR A 101 -9.29 12.19 2.15
C THR A 101 -9.47 12.71 0.73
N THR A 102 -8.42 12.64 -0.08
CA THR A 102 -8.44 13.03 -1.49
C THR A 102 -8.22 11.83 -2.38
N VAL A 103 -9.05 11.67 -3.42
CA VAL A 103 -8.84 10.67 -4.48
C VAL A 103 -8.27 11.35 -5.71
N ASN A 104 -7.24 10.76 -6.31
CA ASN A 104 -6.69 11.17 -7.58
C ASN A 104 -6.87 10.02 -8.58
N CYS A 105 -7.87 10.16 -9.45
CA CYS A 105 -8.19 9.13 -10.44
C CYS A 105 -7.08 8.90 -11.46
N THR A 106 -6.41 9.97 -11.93
CA THR A 106 -5.34 9.86 -12.93
C THR A 106 -4.18 9.01 -12.44
N HIS A 107 -3.83 9.16 -11.16
CA HIS A 107 -2.75 8.39 -10.54
C HIS A 107 -3.24 7.17 -9.74
N ARG A 108 -4.54 6.90 -9.71
CA ARG A 108 -5.18 5.84 -8.91
C ARG A 108 -4.72 5.84 -7.44
N THR A 109 -4.66 7.03 -6.83
CA THR A 109 -4.21 7.18 -5.43
C THR A 109 -5.30 7.72 -4.52
N VAL A 110 -5.27 7.28 -3.26
CA VAL A 110 -6.06 7.85 -2.15
C VAL A 110 -5.08 8.42 -1.12
N ARG A 111 -5.31 9.64 -0.66
CA ARG A 111 -4.35 10.37 0.18
C ARG A 111 -5.01 10.97 1.40
N ARG A 112 -4.29 10.96 2.53
CA ARG A 112 -4.71 11.64 3.76
C ARG A 112 -3.48 12.05 4.57
N VAL A 113 -3.61 13.16 5.29
CA VAL A 113 -2.58 13.68 6.19
C VAL A 113 -2.78 13.11 7.60
N THR A 114 -1.69 12.75 8.28
CA THR A 114 -1.75 12.25 9.66
C THR A 114 -2.10 13.35 10.67
N ASP A 115 -2.83 12.98 11.72
CA ASP A 115 -3.13 13.84 12.86
C ASP A 115 -1.92 14.05 13.80
N SER A 116 -2.13 14.74 14.93
CA SER A 116 -1.10 14.98 15.95
C SER A 116 -0.51 13.71 16.57
N SER A 117 -1.19 12.57 16.43
CA SER A 117 -0.76 11.26 16.91
C SER A 117 -0.11 10.41 15.80
N GLY A 118 0.13 11.00 14.62
CA GLY A 118 0.71 10.30 13.46
C GLY A 118 -0.27 9.32 12.80
N ARG A 119 -1.59 9.50 12.96
CA ARG A 119 -2.60 8.57 12.45
C ARG A 119 -3.30 9.13 11.22
N ALA A 120 -3.36 8.33 10.16
CA ALA A 120 -4.20 8.58 8.99
C ALA A 120 -5.22 7.44 8.86
N SER A 121 -6.49 7.73 9.14
CA SER A 121 -7.58 6.75 9.05
C SER A 121 -8.24 6.81 7.68
N PHE A 122 -8.62 5.66 7.12
CA PHE A 122 -9.18 5.56 5.78
C PHE A 122 -10.42 4.67 5.78
N THR A 123 -11.29 4.91 4.82
CA THR A 123 -12.27 3.95 4.30
C THR A 123 -12.27 4.13 2.79
N ILE A 124 -11.89 3.07 2.07
CA ILE A 124 -11.67 3.16 0.62
C ILE A 124 -12.95 2.78 -0.09
N LEU A 125 -13.52 3.77 -0.76
CA LEU A 125 -14.70 3.59 -1.58
C LEU A 125 -14.30 3.19 -2.99
N GLY A 126 -14.97 2.19 -3.53
CA GLY A 126 -14.74 1.72 -4.89
C GLY A 126 -15.56 0.49 -5.21
N ALA A 127 -15.18 -0.18 -6.29
CA ALA A 127 -15.77 -1.44 -6.72
C ALA A 127 -14.83 -2.18 -7.68
N GLY A 128 -15.24 -3.37 -8.10
CA GLY A 128 -14.57 -4.19 -9.07
C GLY A 128 -14.90 -3.79 -10.50
N LEU A 129 -14.48 -4.64 -11.44
CA LEU A 129 -14.76 -4.51 -12.87
C LEU A 129 -15.79 -5.54 -13.38
N GLY A 130 -16.36 -6.34 -12.48
CA GLY A 130 -17.11 -7.53 -12.83
C GLY A 130 -16.24 -8.78 -12.92
N PRO A 131 -16.66 -9.77 -13.74
CA PRO A 131 -15.88 -10.96 -14.02
C PRO A 131 -14.49 -10.58 -14.53
N SER A 132 -13.46 -11.22 -13.98
CA SER A 132 -12.09 -10.99 -14.40
C SER A 132 -11.41 -12.27 -14.84
N THR A 133 -10.50 -12.12 -15.80
CA THR A 133 -9.60 -13.17 -16.25
C THR A 133 -8.17 -12.96 -15.75
N PHE A 134 -7.93 -12.03 -14.83
CA PHE A 134 -6.61 -11.73 -14.30
C PHE A 134 -6.33 -12.55 -13.04
N PRO A 135 -5.53 -13.63 -13.13
CA PRO A 135 -5.11 -14.37 -11.94
C PRO A 135 -4.03 -13.57 -11.21
N SER A 136 -4.45 -12.54 -10.48
CA SER A 136 -3.55 -11.69 -9.69
C SER A 136 -4.18 -11.33 -8.35
N VAL A 137 -3.32 -11.05 -7.37
CA VAL A 137 -3.70 -10.41 -6.12
C VAL A 137 -3.66 -8.91 -6.33
N PRO A 138 -4.80 -8.20 -6.29
CA PRO A 138 -4.78 -6.75 -6.32
C PRO A 138 -3.98 -6.24 -5.12
N THR A 139 -3.12 -5.24 -5.34
CA THR A 139 -2.27 -4.70 -4.28
C THR A 139 -2.28 -3.19 -4.29
N ALA A 140 -2.09 -2.60 -3.11
CA ALA A 140 -1.85 -1.19 -2.94
C ALA A 140 -0.49 -0.96 -2.28
N SER A 141 0.31 -0.04 -2.84
CA SER A 141 1.52 0.42 -2.15
C SER A 141 1.17 1.57 -1.21
N ILE A 142 1.83 1.62 -0.05
CA ILE A 142 1.61 2.63 0.98
C ILE A 142 2.92 3.39 1.17
N THR A 143 2.84 4.71 1.04
CA THR A 143 3.96 5.62 1.31
C THR A 143 3.56 6.70 2.30
N ALA A 144 4.54 7.25 3.02
CA ALA A 144 4.39 8.42 3.87
C ALA A 144 5.51 9.41 3.54
N ASP A 145 5.15 10.62 3.10
CA ASP A 145 6.10 11.65 2.64
C ASP A 145 7.11 11.14 1.60
N GLY A 146 6.68 10.23 0.73
CA GLY A 146 7.52 9.58 -0.29
C GLY A 146 8.37 8.41 0.21
N VAL A 147 8.39 8.13 1.52
CA VAL A 147 9.02 6.92 2.08
C VAL A 147 8.07 5.74 1.91
N ALA A 148 8.55 4.66 1.27
CA ALA A 148 7.78 3.42 1.15
C ALA A 148 7.63 2.75 2.52
N LEU A 149 6.38 2.53 2.94
CA LEU A 149 6.05 1.78 4.15
C LEU A 149 5.83 0.30 3.84
N GLY A 150 5.26 0.00 2.66
CA GLY A 150 5.17 -1.35 2.11
C GLY A 150 4.03 -1.51 1.10
N THR A 151 3.69 -2.76 0.82
CA THR A 151 2.62 -3.14 -0.12
C THR A 151 1.69 -4.13 0.56
N VAL A 152 0.39 -3.98 0.35
CA VAL A 152 -0.67 -4.77 0.99
C VAL A 152 -1.62 -5.33 -0.07
N SER A 153 -2.20 -6.51 0.19
CA SER A 153 -3.26 -7.06 -0.67
C SER A 153 -4.56 -6.26 -0.51
N VAL A 154 -5.37 -6.29 -1.55
CA VAL A 154 -6.62 -5.55 -1.65
C VAL A 154 -7.71 -6.51 -2.12
N SER A 155 -8.83 -6.55 -1.40
CA SER A 155 -10.05 -7.19 -1.84
C SER A 155 -11.16 -6.16 -2.07
N VAL A 156 -12.20 -6.57 -2.79
CA VAL A 156 -13.33 -5.72 -3.14
C VAL A 156 -14.64 -6.42 -2.84
N LEU A 157 -15.52 -5.78 -2.07
CA LEU A 157 -16.80 -6.38 -1.70
C LEU A 157 -17.84 -6.29 -2.84
N ASP A 158 -17.91 -5.14 -3.51
CA ASP A 158 -18.73 -4.86 -4.68
C ASP A 158 -17.90 -5.22 -5.93
N LEU A 159 -18.00 -6.46 -6.37
CA LEU A 159 -17.20 -7.06 -7.44
C LEU A 159 -17.69 -6.68 -8.83
N ASP A 160 -18.99 -6.44 -9.02
CA ASP A 160 -19.57 -6.07 -10.32
C ASP A 160 -19.62 -4.56 -10.57
N GLY A 161 -19.47 -3.75 -9.53
CA GLY A 161 -19.55 -2.29 -9.61
C GLY A 161 -20.96 -1.76 -9.80
N ALA A 162 -21.98 -2.57 -9.53
CA ALA A 162 -23.38 -2.27 -9.76
C ALA A 162 -24.26 -2.51 -8.51
N ASN A 163 -24.90 -1.44 -8.05
CA ASN A 163 -25.89 -1.48 -6.95
C ASN A 163 -25.33 -1.94 -5.58
N GLY A 164 -24.02 -1.87 -5.38
CA GLY A 164 -23.36 -2.25 -4.13
C GLY A 164 -23.30 -3.76 -3.93
N VAL A 165 -22.98 -4.18 -2.71
CA VAL A 165 -22.75 -5.59 -2.37
C VAL A 165 -24.07 -6.37 -2.40
N GLY A 166 -24.17 -7.36 -3.29
CA GLY A 166 -25.37 -8.17 -3.50
C GLY A 166 -25.12 -9.50 -4.20
N ALA A 167 -26.21 -10.11 -4.68
CA ALA A 167 -26.18 -11.48 -5.22
C ALA A 167 -25.32 -11.64 -6.48
N ASN A 168 -25.17 -10.58 -7.28
CA ASN A 168 -24.30 -10.62 -8.46
C ASN A 168 -22.83 -10.73 -8.06
N ASP A 169 -22.40 -10.00 -7.02
CA ASP A 169 -21.03 -10.11 -6.51
C ASP A 169 -20.76 -11.50 -5.96
N LEU A 170 -21.71 -12.09 -5.24
CA LEU A 170 -21.59 -13.47 -4.77
C LEU A 170 -21.44 -14.45 -5.93
N ALA A 171 -22.18 -14.27 -7.03
CA ALA A 171 -22.04 -15.11 -8.21
C ALA A 171 -20.62 -15.00 -8.81
N ILE A 172 -20.09 -13.78 -8.91
CA ILE A 172 -18.72 -13.53 -9.37
C ILE A 172 -17.69 -14.16 -8.43
N TRP A 173 -17.87 -14.03 -7.12
CA TRP A 173 -16.98 -14.64 -6.13
C TRP A 173 -16.97 -16.17 -6.24
N LEU A 174 -18.14 -16.79 -6.46
CA LEU A 174 -18.26 -18.23 -6.68
C LEU A 174 -17.60 -18.67 -8.01
N ASP A 175 -17.70 -17.86 -9.06
CA ASP A 175 -16.99 -18.09 -10.32
C ASP A 175 -15.47 -18.04 -10.12
N ASP A 176 -14.96 -17.05 -9.36
CA ASP A 176 -13.55 -16.97 -9.02
C ASP A 176 -13.10 -18.18 -8.20
N LEU A 177 -13.87 -18.59 -7.16
CA LEU A 177 -13.58 -19.77 -6.34
C LEU A 177 -13.50 -21.06 -7.17
N GLY A 178 -14.37 -21.19 -8.18
CA GLY A 178 -14.42 -22.35 -9.07
C GLY A 178 -13.35 -22.35 -10.17
N ALA A 179 -12.62 -21.25 -10.35
CA ALA A 179 -11.63 -21.12 -11.42
C ALA A 179 -10.34 -21.89 -11.09
N ALA A 180 -9.70 -22.47 -12.12
CA ALA A 180 -8.41 -23.13 -11.98
C ALA A 180 -7.28 -22.17 -11.55
N THR A 181 -7.44 -20.89 -11.90
CA THR A 181 -6.55 -19.78 -11.50
C THR A 181 -7.43 -18.62 -11.03
N PRO A 182 -7.83 -18.59 -9.75
CA PRO A 182 -8.73 -17.57 -9.23
C PRO A 182 -8.11 -16.18 -9.33
N SER A 183 -8.94 -15.19 -9.61
CA SER A 183 -8.58 -13.81 -9.28
C SER A 183 -8.79 -13.62 -7.78
N MET A 184 -7.84 -12.95 -7.15
CA MET A 184 -7.76 -12.87 -5.70
C MET A 184 -8.40 -11.59 -5.15
N ARG A 185 -9.25 -10.93 -5.95
CA ARG A 185 -10.05 -9.78 -5.52
C ARG A 185 -11.12 -10.14 -4.47
N GLY A 186 -11.47 -11.42 -4.36
CA GLY A 186 -12.37 -11.96 -3.35
C GLY A 186 -11.69 -12.58 -2.13
N ASP A 187 -10.35 -12.47 -1.99
CA ASP A 187 -9.58 -12.93 -0.82
C ASP A 187 -9.70 -11.89 0.28
N HIS A 188 -10.82 -11.97 1.01
CA HIS A 188 -11.25 -11.01 2.00
C HIS A 188 -10.51 -11.15 3.32
N ASP A 189 -9.96 -12.32 3.65
CA ASP A 189 -9.11 -12.46 4.84
C ASP A 189 -7.62 -12.19 4.55
N GLY A 190 -7.25 -12.04 3.27
CA GLY A 190 -5.89 -11.75 2.82
C GLY A 190 -4.94 -12.94 3.00
N SER A 191 -5.47 -14.15 3.07
CA SER A 191 -4.70 -15.38 3.29
C SER A 191 -3.92 -15.86 2.07
N GLY A 192 -4.23 -15.33 0.88
CA GLY A 192 -3.67 -15.76 -0.39
C GLY A 192 -4.41 -16.96 -1.01
N ALA A 193 -5.61 -17.29 -0.54
CA ALA A 193 -6.51 -18.26 -1.18
C ALA A 193 -7.98 -17.85 -1.02
N LEU A 194 -8.85 -18.26 -1.96
CA LEU A 194 -10.30 -18.12 -1.79
C LEU A 194 -10.86 -19.32 -1.02
N GLY A 195 -11.66 -19.06 0.01
CA GLY A 195 -12.25 -20.10 0.84
C GLY A 195 -13.44 -19.64 1.67
N ALA A 196 -13.83 -20.52 2.62
CA ALA A 196 -15.01 -20.29 3.45
C ALA A 196 -14.88 -19.07 4.37
N ASN A 197 -13.66 -18.73 4.79
CA ASN A 197 -13.41 -17.54 5.59
C ASN A 197 -13.75 -16.27 4.80
N ASP A 198 -13.30 -16.19 3.54
CA ASP A 198 -13.60 -15.04 2.69
C ASP A 198 -15.09 -14.87 2.47
N LEU A 199 -15.78 -15.99 2.18
CA LEU A 199 -17.23 -15.99 2.03
C LEU A 199 -17.92 -15.52 3.33
N SER A 200 -17.43 -15.92 4.50
CA SER A 200 -18.02 -15.48 5.78
C SER A 200 -17.86 -13.97 6.02
N ILE A 201 -16.74 -13.39 5.60
CA ILE A 201 -16.49 -11.95 5.66
C ILE A 201 -17.39 -11.22 4.66
N TRP A 202 -17.48 -11.72 3.42
CA TRP A 202 -18.36 -11.16 2.41
C TRP A 202 -19.84 -11.20 2.85
N LEU A 203 -20.30 -12.33 3.39
CA LEU A 203 -21.67 -12.48 3.92
C LEU A 203 -21.94 -11.54 5.09
N THR A 204 -20.94 -11.27 5.93
CA THR A 204 -21.06 -10.27 7.00
C THR A 204 -21.28 -8.88 6.40
N ALA A 205 -20.48 -8.48 5.41
CA ALA A 205 -20.65 -7.20 4.74
C ALA A 205 -22.02 -7.07 4.06
N ALA A 206 -22.43 -8.10 3.29
CA ALA A 206 -23.73 -8.15 2.65
C ALA A 206 -24.88 -8.07 3.66
N GLY A 207 -24.79 -8.83 4.76
CA GLY A 207 -25.83 -8.88 5.81
C GLY A 207 -25.97 -7.58 6.61
N THR A 208 -24.90 -6.81 6.77
CA THR A 208 -24.96 -5.50 7.44
C THR A 208 -25.59 -4.40 6.57
N GLY A 209 -25.55 -4.55 5.24
CA GLY A 209 -26.10 -3.56 4.30
C GLY A 209 -25.36 -2.22 4.27
N THR A 210 -24.19 -2.12 4.92
CA THR A 210 -23.41 -0.87 4.97
C THR A 210 -22.73 -0.55 3.64
N SER A 211 -22.61 -1.52 2.74
CA SER A 211 -22.16 -1.38 1.35
C SER A 211 -23.28 -1.55 0.31
N ALA A 212 -24.54 -1.25 0.65
CA ALA A 212 -25.71 -1.47 -0.25
C ALA A 212 -25.80 -0.54 -1.48
N HIS A 213 -24.83 0.35 -1.69
CA HIS A 213 -24.70 1.13 -2.91
C HIS A 213 -23.24 1.16 -3.37
N SER A 214 -23.03 1.05 -4.68
CA SER A 214 -21.72 1.23 -5.29
C SER A 214 -21.21 2.67 -5.09
N ALA A 215 -19.89 2.80 -5.09
CA ALA A 215 -19.24 4.09 -4.98
C ALA A 215 -19.14 4.81 -6.33
N THR A 216 -20.30 5.16 -6.90
CA THR A 216 -20.42 5.86 -8.18
C THR A 216 -20.38 7.40 -8.01
N PRO A 217 -19.79 8.14 -8.98
CA PRO A 217 -19.04 7.63 -10.13
C PRO A 217 -17.64 7.13 -9.75
N THR A 218 -17.13 6.15 -10.47
CA THR A 218 -15.77 5.59 -10.28
C THR A 218 -14.75 6.23 -11.21
N CYS A 219 -13.47 6.16 -10.82
CA CYS A 219 -12.34 6.53 -11.66
C CYS A 219 -12.28 5.62 -12.91
N PRO A 220 -11.86 6.15 -14.07
CA PRO A 220 -11.74 5.38 -15.31
C PRO A 220 -10.77 4.21 -15.21
#